data_AF-A0A6J5J9G3-F1
#
_entry.id   AF-A0A6J5J9G3-F1
#
_cell.length_a   1.000
_cell.length_b   1.000
_cell.length_c   1.000
_cell.angle_alpha   90.00
_cell.angle_beta   90.00
_cell.angle_gamma   90.00
#
_symmetry.space_group_name_H-M   'P 1'
#
loop_
_entity.id
_entity.type
_entity.pdbx_description
1 polymer ?
#
loop_
_entity_poly.entity_id
_entity_poly.type
_entity_poly.pdbx_seq_one_letter_code
_entity_poly.pdbx_strand_id
1 'polypeptide(L)'
;MPSVTDYIGAVTGAVGMVAGIYSLVRTHKIKSLDLRLELRTTLADVHRALATAGGLLTLGDRSRQRVLAARGLGGSGAMVAWRQAVERDQTELDKLAAAARSEDADFTALSQERLESEVVAARRARARLHELMEKYRAAYAEDDVMRGEIRQDARDQVNRQLGRG
;
A
#
# COMPACT_ATOMS: atom_id res chain seq x y z
N MET A 1 12.93 -8.94 -15.84
CA MET A 1 13.98 -9.00 -14.81
C MET A 1 13.93 -7.69 -14.04
N PRO A 2 13.72 -7.69 -12.72
CA PRO A 2 13.76 -6.44 -11.95
C PRO A 2 15.16 -5.85 -12.07
N SER A 3 15.23 -4.58 -12.46
CA SER A 3 16.50 -3.90 -12.73
C SER A 3 17.11 -3.42 -11.41
N VAL A 4 18.45 -3.41 -11.33
CA VAL A 4 19.22 -2.92 -10.18
C VAL A 4 18.79 -1.50 -9.76
N THR A 5 18.27 -0.72 -10.71
CA THR A 5 17.72 0.62 -10.52
C THR A 5 16.48 0.66 -9.62
N ASP A 6 15.61 -0.36 -9.68
CA ASP A 6 14.40 -0.43 -8.83
C ASP A 6 14.76 -0.70 -7.36
N TYR A 7 15.88 -1.41 -7.12
CA TYR A 7 16.38 -1.72 -5.78
C TYR A 7 17.09 -0.50 -5.15
N ILE A 8 17.87 0.23 -5.94
CA ILE A 8 18.59 1.44 -5.47
C ILE A 8 17.60 2.59 -5.20
N GLY A 9 16.54 2.73 -6.01
CA GLY A 9 15.48 3.73 -5.79
C GLY A 9 14.69 3.48 -4.50
N ALA A 10 14.31 2.24 -4.23
CA ALA A 10 13.57 1.87 -3.02
C ALA A 10 14.40 2.08 -1.72
N VAL A 11 15.69 1.74 -1.75
CA VAL A 11 16.58 1.89 -0.58
C VAL A 11 16.88 3.36 -0.30
N THR A 12 17.10 4.18 -1.33
CA THR A 12 17.40 5.61 -1.15
C THR A 12 16.16 6.38 -0.65
N GLY A 13 14.97 6.06 -1.17
CA GLY A 13 13.70 6.63 -0.69
C GLY A 13 13.41 6.29 0.78
N ALA A 14 13.69 5.05 1.19
CA ALA A 14 13.54 4.62 2.58
C ALA A 14 14.45 5.42 3.52
N VAL A 15 15.74 5.61 3.19
CA VAL A 15 16.69 6.37 4.03
C VAL A 15 16.32 7.86 4.11
N GLY A 16 15.87 8.47 3.00
CA GLY A 16 15.39 9.86 3.00
C GLY A 16 14.16 10.07 3.87
N MET A 17 13.18 9.15 3.79
CA MET A 17 11.98 9.18 4.62
C MET A 17 12.32 8.97 6.10
N VAL A 18 13.24 8.03 6.40
CA VAL A 18 13.78 7.76 7.74
C VAL A 18 14.35 9.03 8.38
N ALA A 19 15.23 9.72 7.66
CA ALA A 19 15.91 10.92 8.13
C ALA A 19 14.94 12.10 8.28
N GLY A 20 14.01 12.28 7.34
CA GLY A 20 12.97 13.31 7.40
C GLY A 20 12.05 13.15 8.61
N ILE A 21 11.52 11.95 8.84
CA ILE A 21 10.66 11.65 10.00
C ILE A 21 11.43 11.86 11.30
N TYR A 22 12.67 11.39 11.37
CA TYR A 22 13.51 11.56 12.56
C TYR A 22 13.80 13.03 12.88
N SER A 23 14.14 13.83 11.86
CA SER A 23 14.40 15.26 12.00
C SER A 23 13.17 16.01 12.54
N LEU A 24 11.97 15.68 12.05
CA LEU A 24 10.71 16.24 12.55
C LEU A 24 10.52 15.90 14.04
N VAL A 25 10.68 14.64 14.44
CA VAL A 25 10.51 14.23 15.85
C VAL A 25 11.52 14.94 16.76
N ARG A 26 12.79 15.00 16.36
CA ARG A 26 13.86 15.58 17.18
C ARG A 26 13.76 17.09 17.35
N THR A 27 13.35 17.80 16.29
CA THR A 27 13.32 19.27 16.26
C THR A 27 12.21 19.84 17.16
N HIS A 28 11.10 19.12 17.32
CA HIS A 28 9.93 19.62 18.04
C HIS A 28 10.03 19.59 19.58
N LYS A 29 11.16 19.13 20.18
CA LYS A 29 11.35 19.03 21.64
C LYS A 29 10.11 18.50 22.39
N ILE A 30 9.51 17.45 21.83
CA ILE A 30 8.27 16.86 22.33
C ILE A 30 8.55 16.21 23.70
N LYS A 31 7.68 16.47 24.70
CA LYS A 31 7.83 15.84 26.02
C LYS A 31 7.49 14.35 25.96
N SER A 32 8.00 13.55 26.89
CA SER A 32 7.75 12.09 26.92
C SER A 32 6.27 11.71 27.05
N LEU A 33 5.43 12.56 27.67
CA LEU A 33 3.98 12.35 27.70
C LEU A 33 3.38 12.53 26.31
N ASP A 34 3.76 13.59 25.61
CA ASP A 34 3.28 13.91 24.27
C ASP A 34 3.73 12.83 23.26
N LEU A 35 4.97 12.34 23.37
CA LEU A 35 5.48 11.22 22.55
C LEU A 35 4.66 9.94 22.74
N ARG A 36 4.22 9.63 23.97
CA ARG A 36 3.38 8.45 24.24
C ARG A 36 2.00 8.58 23.62
N LEU A 37 1.38 9.75 23.73
CA LEU A 37 0.09 10.02 23.11
C LEU A 37 0.19 9.94 21.59
N GLU A 38 1.25 10.52 21.04
CA GLU A 38 1.52 10.49 19.61
C GLU A 38 1.77 9.07 19.10
N LEU A 39 2.56 8.27 19.82
CA LEU A 39 2.81 6.87 19.50
C LEU A 39 1.48 6.08 19.47
N ARG A 40 0.65 6.21 20.49
CA ARG A 40 -0.67 5.54 20.55
C ARG A 40 -1.56 5.91 19.38
N THR A 41 -1.63 7.21 19.06
CA THR A 41 -2.44 7.71 17.95
C THR A 41 -1.92 7.17 16.62
N THR A 42 -0.59 7.18 16.45
CA THR A 42 0.04 6.66 15.23
C THR A 42 -0.14 5.16 15.08
N LEU A 43 -0.08 4.39 16.17
CA LEU A 43 -0.35 2.94 16.15
C LEU A 43 -1.80 2.63 15.78
N ALA A 44 -2.77 3.37 16.32
CA ALA A 44 -4.18 3.24 15.93
C ALA A 44 -4.38 3.52 14.43
N ASP A 45 -3.71 4.56 13.91
CA ASP A 45 -3.71 4.85 12.47
C ASP A 45 -3.04 3.73 11.66
N VAL A 46 -1.95 3.13 12.14
CA VAL A 46 -1.26 2.00 11.51
C VAL A 46 -2.18 0.77 11.42
N HIS A 47 -2.86 0.38 12.49
CA HIS A 47 -3.77 -0.78 12.43
C HIS A 47 -4.96 -0.54 11.51
N ARG A 48 -5.54 0.66 11.54
CA ARG A 48 -6.60 1.02 10.58
C ARG A 48 -6.08 0.97 9.14
N ALA A 49 -4.88 1.47 8.90
CA ALA A 49 -4.25 1.43 7.59
C ALA A 49 -3.90 0.00 7.15
N LEU A 50 -3.47 -0.88 8.05
CA LEU A 50 -3.23 -2.30 7.77
C LEU A 50 -4.51 -3.00 7.29
N ALA A 51 -5.61 -2.84 8.03
CA ALA A 51 -6.90 -3.41 7.64
C ALA A 51 -7.37 -2.88 6.28
N THR A 52 -7.23 -1.56 6.06
CA THR A 52 -7.64 -0.91 4.81
C THR A 52 -6.78 -1.36 3.63
N ALA A 53 -5.46 -1.41 3.80
CA ALA A 53 -4.52 -1.82 2.76
C ALA A 53 -4.73 -3.29 2.35
N GLY A 54 -4.94 -4.19 3.31
CA GLY A 54 -5.26 -5.60 3.01
C GLY A 54 -6.57 -5.76 2.23
N GLY A 55 -7.60 -4.98 2.60
CA GLY A 55 -8.86 -4.93 1.85
C GLY A 55 -8.68 -4.43 0.41
N LEU A 56 -7.94 -3.33 0.23
CA LEU A 56 -7.65 -2.76 -1.09
C LEU A 56 -6.80 -3.68 -1.97
N LEU A 57 -5.79 -4.35 -1.40
CA LEU A 57 -4.97 -5.33 -2.11
C LEU A 57 -5.84 -6.47 -2.66
N THR A 58 -6.70 -7.04 -1.81
CA THR A 58 -7.62 -8.11 -2.20
C THR A 58 -8.60 -7.66 -3.28
N LEU A 59 -9.17 -6.45 -3.13
CA LEU A 59 -10.10 -5.88 -4.09
C LEU A 59 -9.42 -5.61 -5.44
N GLY A 60 -8.26 -4.98 -5.42
CA GLY A 60 -7.46 -4.64 -6.60
C GLY A 60 -7.02 -5.89 -7.36
N ASP A 61 -6.56 -6.93 -6.65
CA ASP A 61 -6.16 -8.18 -7.29
C ASP A 61 -7.33 -8.87 -8.01
N ARG A 62 -8.48 -9.01 -7.33
CA ARG A 62 -9.69 -9.59 -7.95
C ARG A 62 -10.18 -8.76 -9.13
N SER A 63 -10.10 -7.43 -9.03
CA SER A 63 -10.47 -6.52 -10.11
C SER A 63 -9.60 -6.76 -11.34
N ARG A 64 -8.27 -6.77 -11.16
CA ARG A 64 -7.31 -6.91 -12.24
C ARG A 64 -7.44 -8.25 -12.94
N GLN A 65 -7.61 -9.32 -12.16
CA GLN A 65 -7.87 -10.67 -12.68
C GLN A 65 -9.07 -10.72 -13.63
N ARG A 66 -10.19 -10.10 -13.24
CA ARG A 66 -11.41 -10.06 -14.05
C ARG A 66 -11.22 -9.27 -15.33
N VAL A 67 -10.59 -8.09 -15.24
CA VAL A 67 -10.35 -7.23 -16.41
C VAL A 67 -9.43 -7.92 -17.41
N LEU A 68 -8.30 -8.47 -16.95
CA LEU A 68 -7.38 -9.17 -17.84
C LEU A 68 -8.00 -10.44 -18.43
N ALA A 69 -8.78 -11.20 -17.66
CA ALA A 69 -9.53 -12.34 -18.19
C ALA A 69 -10.53 -11.93 -19.29
N ALA A 70 -11.30 -10.86 -19.08
CA ALA A 70 -12.24 -10.33 -20.06
C ALA A 70 -11.56 -9.84 -21.35
N ARG A 71 -10.30 -9.39 -21.27
CA ARG A 71 -9.48 -9.02 -22.43
C ARG A 71 -8.72 -10.20 -23.07
N GLY A 72 -8.91 -11.43 -22.58
CA GLY A 72 -8.16 -12.60 -23.05
C GLY A 72 -6.69 -12.63 -22.60
N LEU A 73 -6.31 -11.79 -21.64
CA LEU A 73 -4.94 -11.61 -21.14
C LEU A 73 -4.66 -12.35 -19.82
N GLY A 74 -5.55 -13.26 -19.39
CA GLY A 74 -5.41 -13.98 -18.12
C GLY A 74 -4.17 -14.88 -18.01
N GLY A 75 -3.58 -15.29 -19.14
CA GLY A 75 -2.32 -16.04 -19.19
C GLY A 75 -1.10 -15.20 -19.58
N SER A 76 -1.23 -13.88 -19.64
CA SER A 76 -0.17 -13.00 -20.14
C SER A 76 0.97 -12.81 -19.12
N GLY A 77 2.14 -12.38 -19.62
CA GLY A 77 3.24 -11.95 -18.76
C GLY A 77 2.85 -10.78 -17.83
N ALA A 78 1.93 -9.91 -18.25
CA ALA A 78 1.39 -8.85 -17.42
C ALA A 78 0.63 -9.40 -16.20
N MET A 79 -0.14 -10.48 -16.39
CA MET A 79 -0.84 -11.16 -15.30
C MET A 79 0.15 -11.83 -14.33
N VAL A 80 1.24 -12.40 -14.83
CA VAL A 80 2.30 -12.99 -14.00
C VAL A 80 3.01 -11.90 -13.18
N ALA A 81 3.40 -10.79 -13.81
CA ALA A 81 4.03 -9.67 -13.13
C ALA A 81 3.12 -9.05 -12.05
N TRP A 82 1.82 -8.96 -12.33
CA TRP A 82 0.83 -8.51 -11.35
C TRP A 82 0.75 -9.43 -10.13
N ARG A 83 0.65 -10.76 -10.33
CA ARG A 83 0.63 -11.73 -9.22
C ARG A 83 1.87 -11.63 -8.34
N GLN A 84 3.05 -11.53 -8.96
CA GLN A 84 4.31 -11.36 -8.24
C GLN A 84 4.35 -10.03 -7.47
N ALA A 85 3.71 -8.97 -7.97
CA ALA A 85 3.59 -7.72 -7.23
C ALA A 85 2.65 -7.87 -6.02
N VAL A 86 1.50 -8.52 -6.19
CA VAL A 86 0.54 -8.79 -5.11
C VAL A 86 1.16 -9.65 -4.01
N GLU A 87 1.88 -10.72 -4.37
CA GLU A 87 2.55 -11.59 -3.40
C GLU A 87 3.62 -10.85 -2.58
N ARG A 88 4.43 -10.01 -3.24
CA ARG A 88 5.42 -9.16 -2.56
C ARG A 88 4.77 -8.16 -1.62
N ASP A 89 3.70 -7.51 -2.05
CA ASP A 89 3.01 -6.51 -1.26
C ASP A 89 2.24 -7.15 -0.08
N GLN A 90 1.69 -8.36 -0.27
CA GLN A 90 1.11 -9.14 0.82
C GLN A 90 2.17 -9.50 1.86
N THR A 91 3.33 -9.97 1.42
CA THR A 91 4.46 -10.25 2.31
C THR A 91 4.90 -9.00 3.08
N GLU A 92 4.88 -7.83 2.44
CA GLU A 92 5.19 -6.56 3.08
C GLU A 92 4.12 -6.17 4.12
N LEU A 93 2.83 -6.34 3.81
CA LEU A 93 1.75 -6.13 4.77
C LEU A 93 1.90 -7.04 5.99
N ASP A 94 2.23 -8.32 5.78
CA ASP A 94 2.42 -9.28 6.86
C ASP A 94 3.60 -8.89 7.76
N LYS A 95 4.71 -8.40 7.16
CA LYS A 95 5.85 -7.87 7.91
C LYS A 95 5.48 -6.62 8.73
N LEU A 96 4.75 -5.69 8.13
CA LEU A 96 4.30 -4.47 8.81
C LEU A 96 3.32 -4.79 9.95
N ALA A 97 2.43 -5.77 9.74
CA ALA A 97 1.51 -6.25 10.77
C ALA A 97 2.27 -6.92 11.93
N ALA A 98 3.24 -7.78 11.63
CA ALA A 98 4.05 -8.46 12.64
C ALA A 98 4.93 -7.49 13.44
N ALA A 99 5.38 -6.39 12.82
CA ALA A 99 6.18 -5.36 13.47
C ALA A 99 5.33 -4.34 14.26
N ALA A 100 4.03 -4.23 13.99
CA ALA A 100 3.16 -3.28 14.66
C ALA A 100 3.00 -3.65 16.14
N ARG A 101 3.27 -2.69 17.02
CA ARG A 101 2.97 -2.83 18.44
C ARG A 101 1.47 -2.78 18.65
N SER A 102 0.96 -3.57 19.60
CA SER A 102 -0.43 -3.49 20.03
C SER A 102 -0.80 -2.06 20.44
N GLU A 103 -2.04 -1.65 20.15
CA GLU A 103 -2.59 -0.36 20.60
C GLU A 103 -2.63 -0.26 22.13
N ASP A 104 -2.81 -1.39 22.80
CA ASP A 104 -2.91 -1.51 24.26
C ASP A 104 -1.55 -1.65 24.95
N ALA A 105 -0.45 -1.58 24.21
CA ALA A 105 0.87 -1.68 24.81
C ALA A 105 1.13 -0.54 25.81
N ASP A 106 1.68 -0.90 26.97
CA ASP A 106 2.10 0.09 27.96
C ASP A 106 3.48 0.66 27.61
N PHE A 107 3.52 1.97 27.39
CA PHE A 107 4.72 2.72 27.04
C PHE A 107 5.25 3.58 28.19
N THR A 108 4.68 3.48 29.40
CA THR A 108 5.09 4.28 30.57
C THR A 108 6.54 4.04 31.00
N ALA A 109 7.04 2.82 30.82
CA ALA A 109 8.40 2.43 31.18
C ALA A 109 9.47 2.76 30.11
N LEU A 110 9.09 3.29 28.94
CA LEU A 110 10.04 3.60 27.88
C LEU A 110 10.79 4.90 28.15
N SER A 111 12.10 4.89 27.90
CA SER A 111 12.90 6.12 27.87
C SER A 111 12.45 7.05 26.75
N GLN A 112 12.73 8.34 26.87
CA GLN A 112 12.39 9.32 25.83
C GLN A 112 12.99 8.94 24.46
N GLU A 113 14.26 8.56 24.42
CA GLU A 113 14.93 8.14 23.20
C GLU A 113 14.26 6.92 22.56
N ARG A 114 13.82 5.95 23.39
CA ARG A 114 13.10 4.79 22.88
C ARG A 114 11.71 5.17 22.36
N LEU A 115 11.01 6.09 23.03
CA LEU A 115 9.73 6.63 22.54
C LEU A 115 9.90 7.34 21.19
N GLU A 116 10.92 8.18 21.03
CA GLU A 116 11.24 8.82 19.75
C GLU A 116 11.45 7.77 18.64
N SER A 117 12.20 6.71 18.93
CA SER A 117 12.45 5.61 17.98
C SER A 117 11.16 4.87 17.58
N GLU A 118 10.31 4.52 18.55
CA GLU A 118 9.04 3.81 18.28
C GLU A 118 8.06 4.72 17.50
N VAL A 119 7.98 6.02 17.81
CA VAL A 119 7.18 6.99 17.04
C VAL A 119 7.64 7.04 15.59
N VAL A 120 8.96 7.13 15.37
CA VAL A 120 9.54 7.14 14.02
C VAL A 120 9.23 5.85 13.28
N ALA A 121 9.31 4.69 13.94
CA ALA A 121 8.98 3.40 13.34
C ALA A 121 7.48 3.32 12.96
N ALA A 122 6.57 3.73 13.84
CA ALA A 122 5.14 3.76 13.57
C ALA A 122 4.78 4.71 12.42
N ARG A 123 5.39 5.89 12.36
CA ARG A 123 5.20 6.85 11.25
C ARG A 123 5.70 6.29 9.91
N ARG A 124 6.81 5.55 9.89
CA ARG A 124 7.30 4.87 8.68
C ARG A 124 6.34 3.78 8.22
N ALA A 125 5.86 2.94 9.14
CA ALA A 125 4.88 1.91 8.82
C ALA A 125 3.62 2.53 8.22
N ARG A 126 3.10 3.61 8.83
CA ARG A 126 1.96 4.37 8.32
C ARG A 126 2.18 4.89 6.91
N ALA A 127 3.33 5.51 6.64
CA ALA A 127 3.66 6.04 5.32
C ALA A 127 3.70 4.92 4.27
N ARG A 128 4.34 3.80 4.60
CA ARG A 128 4.42 2.64 3.70
C ARG A 128 3.04 2.05 3.39
N LEU A 129 2.16 1.98 4.38
CA LEU A 129 0.78 1.54 4.18
C LEU A 129 0.00 2.49 3.27
N HIS A 130 0.20 3.80 3.40
CA HIS A 130 -0.43 4.78 2.49
C HIS A 130 0.04 4.59 1.05
N GLU A 131 1.34 4.35 0.81
CA GLU A 131 1.85 4.06 -0.53
C GLU A 131 1.17 2.82 -1.15
N LEU A 132 1.01 1.75 -0.38
CA LEU A 132 0.29 0.55 -0.84
C LEU A 132 -1.18 0.85 -1.14
N MET A 133 -1.86 1.60 -0.26
CA MET A 133 -3.25 2.00 -0.46
C MET A 133 -3.42 2.81 -1.76
N GLU A 134 -2.56 3.78 -2.02
CA GLU A 134 -2.61 4.59 -3.25
C GLU A 134 -2.34 3.75 -4.50
N LYS A 135 -1.36 2.85 -4.45
CA LYS A 135 -1.07 1.91 -5.55
C LYS A 135 -2.32 1.09 -5.93
N TYR A 136 -3.01 0.51 -4.95
CA TYR A 136 -4.17 -0.34 -5.23
C TYR A 136 -5.44 0.46 -5.59
N ARG A 137 -5.60 1.68 -5.06
CA ARG A 137 -6.64 2.61 -5.51
C ARG A 137 -6.46 3.00 -6.98
N ALA A 138 -5.24 3.37 -7.37
CA ALA A 138 -4.92 3.70 -8.76
C ALA A 138 -5.16 2.50 -9.68
N ALA A 139 -4.69 1.31 -9.30
CA ALA A 139 -4.90 0.09 -10.06
C ALA A 139 -6.41 -0.24 -10.25
N TYR A 140 -7.22 -0.06 -9.20
CA TYR A 140 -8.66 -0.26 -9.28
C TYR A 140 -9.35 0.77 -10.20
N ALA A 141 -8.92 2.03 -10.14
CA ALA A 141 -9.45 3.09 -11.02
C ALA A 141 -9.13 2.82 -12.50
N GLU A 142 -7.92 2.36 -12.81
CA GLU A 142 -7.55 1.93 -14.17
C GLU A 142 -8.41 0.76 -14.65
N ASP A 143 -8.68 -0.22 -13.78
CA ASP A 143 -9.57 -1.34 -14.08
C ASP A 143 -11.01 -0.89 -14.36
N ASP A 144 -11.51 0.11 -13.64
CA ASP A 144 -12.84 0.68 -13.90
C ASP A 144 -12.93 1.33 -15.28
N VAL A 145 -11.87 2.05 -15.71
CA VAL A 145 -11.78 2.60 -17.07
C VAL A 145 -11.82 1.47 -18.09
N MET A 146 -10.98 0.45 -17.93
CA MET A 146 -10.95 -0.70 -18.85
C MET A 146 -12.28 -1.48 -18.87
N ARG A 147 -12.97 -1.60 -17.74
CA ARG A 147 -14.33 -2.17 -17.70
C ARG A 147 -15.32 -1.34 -18.53
N GLY A 148 -15.13 -0.03 -18.61
CA GLY A 148 -15.88 0.86 -19.50
C GLY A 148 -15.63 0.53 -20.97
N GLU A 149 -14.37 0.47 -21.37
CA GLU A 149 -13.93 0.16 -22.74
C GLU A 149 -14.47 -1.20 -23.21
N ILE A 150 -14.31 -2.25 -22.40
CA ILE A 150 -14.81 -3.61 -22.72
C ILE A 150 -16.32 -3.61 -22.99
N ARG A 151 -17.11 -2.87 -22.19
CA ARG A 151 -18.56 -2.77 -22.38
C ARG A 151 -18.91 -2.01 -23.66
N GLN A 152 -18.14 -0.99 -24.01
CA GLN A 152 -18.33 -0.23 -25.24
C GLN A 152 -17.99 -1.08 -26.45
N ASP A 153 -16.84 -1.76 -26.45
CA ASP A 153 -16.42 -2.66 -27.53
C ASP A 153 -17.45 -3.77 -27.79
N ALA A 154 -18.01 -4.35 -26.71
CA ALA A 154 -19.06 -5.35 -26.81
C ALA A 154 -20.33 -4.80 -27.48
N ARG A 155 -20.74 -3.57 -27.14
CA ARG A 155 -21.90 -2.91 -27.78
C ARG A 155 -21.65 -2.63 -29.26
N ASP A 156 -20.46 -2.12 -29.59
CA ASP A 156 -20.08 -1.80 -30.96
C ASP A 156 -19.97 -3.06 -31.83
N GLN A 157 -19.56 -4.18 -31.24
CA GLN A 157 -19.57 -5.48 -31.92
C GLN A 157 -21.01 -5.95 -32.24
N VAL A 158 -21.92 -5.85 -31.28
CA VAL A 158 -23.35 -6.19 -31.49
C VAL A 158 -23.98 -5.29 -32.55
N ASN A 159 -23.77 -3.98 -32.49
CA ASN A 159 -24.30 -3.03 -33.48
C ASN A 159 -23.80 -3.32 -34.90
N ARG A 160 -22.52 -3.70 -35.05
CA ARG A 160 -21.95 -4.12 -36.34
C ARG A 160 -22.53 -5.42 -36.88
N GLN A 161 -22.96 -6.34 -36.02
CA GLN A 161 -23.62 -7.57 -36.42
C GLN A 161 -25.06 -7.31 -36.87
N LEU A 162 -25.79 -6.44 -36.15
CA LEU A 162 -27.18 -6.09 -36.47
C LEU A 162 -27.30 -5.20 -37.73
N GLY A 163 -26.36 -4.29 -37.97
CA GLY A 163 -26.36 -3.42 -39.16
C GLY A 163 -25.86 -4.09 -40.45
N ARG A 164 -25.56 -5.39 -40.43
CA ARG A 164 -25.14 -6.19 -41.60
C ARG A 164 -26.20 -7.21 -42.03
N GLY A 165 -27.37 -7.23 -41.40
CA GLY A 165 -28.56 -7.97 -41.84
C GLY A 165 -29.53 -7.07 -42.58
#